data_AF-T1EK60-F1
#
_entry.id   AF-T1EK60-F1
#
_cell.length_a   1.000
_cell.length_b   1.000
_cell.length_c   1.000
_cell.angle_alpha   90.00
_cell.angle_beta   90.00
_cell.angle_gamma   90.00
#
_symmetry.space_group_name_H-M   'P 1'
#
loop_
_entity.id
_entity.type
_entity.pdbx_description
1 polymer ?
#
loop_
_entity_poly.entity_id
_entity_poly.type
_entity_poly.pdbx_seq_one_letter_code
_entity_poly.pdbx_strand_id
1 'polypeptide(L)' 'SAYIRRPMNAFMLFSKNHRAEVHQKYPNQDNRTVSKILGEWWYALCNDDKQRYHD' A
#
# COMPACT_ATOMS: atom_id res chain seq x y z
N SER A 1 16.36 20.85 2.82
CA SER A 1 15.71 20.16 1.69
C SER A 1 14.37 19.61 2.14
N ALA A 2 13.28 20.32 1.89
CA ALA A 2 11.93 19.89 2.30
C ALA A 2 11.54 18.65 1.48
N TYR A 3 11.45 17.48 2.14
CA TYR A 3 10.92 16.28 1.52
C TYR A 3 9.40 16.48 1.39
N ILE A 4 8.98 17.13 0.30
CA ILE A 4 7.56 17.30 -0.02
C ILE A 4 7.03 15.89 -0.26
N ARG A 5 6.42 15.29 0.77
CA ARG A 5 5.63 14.07 0.61
C ARG A 5 4.53 14.42 -0.37
N ARG A 6 4.64 13.89 -1.59
CA ARG A 6 3.59 14.03 -2.59
C ARG A 6 2.27 13.57 -1.96
N PRO A 7 1.13 14.16 -2.33
CA PRO A 7 -0.17 13.69 -1.85
C PRO A 7 -0.25 12.18 -2.04
N MET A 8 -0.67 11.48 -0.98
CA MET A 8 -0.75 10.03 -0.99
C MET A 8 -1.89 9.62 -1.93
N ASN A 9 -1.56 9.13 -3.12
CA ASN A 9 -2.54 8.55 -4.02
C ASN A 9 -3.25 7.36 -3.36
N ALA A 10 -4.39 6.92 -3.92
CA ALA A 10 -5.17 5.79 -3.44
C ALA A 10 -4.34 4.54 -3.06
N PHE A 11 -3.32 4.23 -3.87
CA PHE A 11 -2.35 3.16 -3.60
C PHE A 11 -1.51 3.37 -2.33
N MET A 12 -1.04 4.60 -2.08
CA MET A 12 -0.24 4.92 -0.90
C MET A 12 -1.08 4.81 0.38
N LEU A 13 -2.35 5.24 0.35
CA LEU A 13 -3.32 5.06 1.44
C LEU A 13 -3.56 3.57 1.74
N PHE A 14 -3.83 2.79 0.70
CA PHE A 14 -3.96 1.34 0.82
C PHE A 14 -2.71 0.69 1.42
N SER A 15 -1.53 1.06 0.90
CA SER A 15 -0.24 0.53 1.35
C SER A 15 0.01 0.81 2.83
N LYS A 16 -0.39 1.99 3.33
CA LYS A 16 -0.20 2.38 4.73
C LYS A 16 -1.01 1.49 5.68
N ASN A 17 -2.26 1.16 5.31
CA ASN A 17 -3.14 0.35 6.13
C ASN A 17 -2.75 -1.13 6.11
N HIS A 18 -2.38 -1.65 4.93
CA HIS A 18 -2.05 -3.08 4.77
C HIS A 18 -0.58 -3.41 5.08
N ARG A 19 0.31 -2.42 5.17
CA ARG A 19 1.72 -2.66 5.52
C ARG A 19 1.86 -3.38 6.85
N ALA A 20 1.03 -3.04 7.85
CA ALA A 20 1.05 -3.73 9.15
C ALA A 20 0.66 -5.21 9.00
N GLU A 21 -0.36 -5.51 8.19
CA GLU A 21 -0.80 -6.88 7.93
C GLU A 21 0.26 -7.69 7.16
N VAL A 22 0.87 -7.09 6.12
CA VAL A 22 1.96 -7.73 5.37
C VAL A 22 3.16 -7.97 6.28
N HIS A 23 3.48 -7.06 7.20
CA HIS A 23 4.57 -7.25 8.16
C HIS A 23 4.26 -8.35 9.18
N GLN A 24 3.00 -8.52 9.55
CA GLN A 24 2.55 -9.59 10.43
C GLN A 24 2.58 -10.97 9.73
N LYS A 25 2.15 -11.04 8.47
CA LYS A 25 2.19 -12.29 7.67
C LYS A 25 3.60 -12.65 7.22
N TYR A 26 4.42 -11.65 6.93
CA TYR A 26 5.78 -11.81 6.43
C TYR A 26 6.79 -11.02 7.27
N PRO A 27 7.00 -11.44 8.54
CA PRO A 27 8.02 -10.84 9.38
C PRO A 27 9.39 -11.03 8.73
N ASN A 28 10.26 -10.02 8.80
CA ASN A 28 11.60 -9.98 8.18
C ASN A 28 11.67 -9.86 6.65
N GLN A 29 10.56 -9.52 5.97
CA GLN A 29 10.64 -9.17 4.54
C GLN A 29 11.14 -7.75 4.33
N ASP A 30 11.98 -7.59 3.29
CA ASP A 30 12.48 -6.29 2.86
C ASP A 30 11.34 -5.42 2.32
N ASN A 31 11.46 -4.10 2.47
CA ASN A 31 10.52 -3.13 1.91
C ASN A 31 10.29 -3.33 0.41
N ARG A 32 11.29 -3.85 -0.34
CA ARG A 32 11.12 -4.20 -1.76
C ARG A 32 10.08 -5.31 -1.96
N THR A 33 10.15 -6.37 -1.16
CA THR A 33 9.20 -7.49 -1.23
C THR A 33 7.82 -7.05 -0.73
N VAL A 34 7.77 -6.30 0.36
CA VAL A 34 6.52 -5.73 0.91
C VAL A 34 5.82 -4.87 -0.14
N SER A 35 6.57 -4.03 -0.87
CA SER A 35 6.01 -3.17 -1.93
C SER A 35 5.44 -3.98 -3.09
N LYS A 36 6.07 -5.11 -3.45
CA LYS A 36 5.53 -6.02 -4.47
C LYS A 36 4.22 -6.66 -4.02
N ILE A 37 4.19 -7.22 -2.81
CA ILE A 37 2.99 -7.85 -2.24
C ILE A 37 1.84 -6.85 -2.17
N LEU A 38 2.09 -5.64 -1.68
CA LEU A 38 1.09 -4.57 -1.63
C LEU A 38 0.62 -4.14 -3.02
N GLY A 39 1.51 -4.13 -4.02
CA GLY A 39 1.16 -3.88 -5.42
C GLY A 39 0.24 -4.95 -6.01
N GLU A 40 0.53 -6.23 -5.74
CA GLU A 40 -0.31 -7.35 -6.16
C GLU A 40 -1.67 -7.34 -5.47
N TRP A 41 -1.71 -7.08 -4.16
CA TRP A 41 -2.98 -6.95 -3.42
C TRP A 41 -3.81 -5.78 -3.92
N TRP A 42 -3.18 -4.64 -4.20
CA TRP A 42 -3.85 -3.49 -4.81
C TRP A 42 -4.39 -3.81 -6.20
N TYR A 43 -3.66 -4.58 -7.00
CA TYR A 43 -4.16 -5.01 -8.31
C TYR A 43 -5.34 -5.98 -8.17
N ALA A 44 -5.28 -6.89 -7.20
CA ALA A 44 -6.33 -7.85 -6.87
C ALA A 44 -7.57 -7.23 -6.22
N LEU A 45 -7.46 -6.03 -5.61
CA LEU A 45 -8.61 -5.30 -5.10
C LEU A 45 -9.56 -4.91 -6.24
N CYS A 46 -10.85 -5.18 -6.02
CA CYS A 46 -11.91 -4.85 -6.95
C CYS A 46 -12.04 -3.32 -7.08
N ASN A 47 -12.55 -2.84 -8.22
CA ASN A 47 -12.65 -1.40 -8.50
C ASN A 47 -13.52 -0.65 -7.47
N ASP A 48 -14.50 -1.33 -6.87
CA ASP A 48 -15.33 -0.81 -5.77
C ASP A 48 -14.49 -0.37 -4.56
N ASP A 49 -13.54 -1.21 -4.13
CA ASP A 49 -12.69 -0.89 -2.97
C ASP A 49 -11.68 0.22 -3.29
N LYS A 50 -11.23 0.32 -4.54
CA LYS A 50 -10.34 1.41 -4.98
C LYS A 50 -11.03 2.77 -4.91
N GLN A 51 -12.34 2.81 -5.15
CA GLN A 51 -13.15 4.03 -5.08
C GLN A 51 -13.17 4.61 -3.65
N ARG A 52 -13.09 3.75 -2.63
CA ARG A 52 -13.01 4.13 -1.21
C ARG A 52 -11.71 4.86 -0.81
N TYR A 53 -10.69 4.79 -1.66
CA TYR A 53 -9.40 5.47 -1.47
C TYR A 53 -9.22 6.67 -2.42
N HIS A 54 -10.25 7.02 -3.21
CA HIS A 54 -10.23 8.09 -4.20
C HIS A 54 -10.98 9.37 -3.77
N ASP A 55 -11.53 9.41 -2.54
CA ASP A 55 -12.15 10.59 -1.92
C ASP A 55 -11.11 11.52 -1.27
#